data_AF-A0A349M3U5-F1
#
_entry.id   AF-A0A349M3U5-F1
#
_cell.length_a   1.000
_cell.length_b   1.000
_cell.length_c   1.000
_cell.angle_alpha   90.00
_cell.angle_beta   90.00
_cell.angle_gamma   90.00
#
_symmetry.space_group_name_H-M   'P 1'
#
loop_
_entity.id
_entity.type
_entity.pdbx_description
1 polymer ?
#
loop_
_entity_poly.entity_id
_entity_poly.type
_entity_poly.pdbx_seq_one_letter_code
_entity_poly.pdbx_strand_id
1 'polypeptide(L)'
;IALLYLLYPAQQFALVSDFHAVTFTAALLLFTLYFMYTRRTVWLFIFAILSMACKEEIPVLIALYGLWSILLQHRLRSGLALMVLAIGWVGLTLLIFHFFSPTGHPLLASRYAYLGNSPVQIVRNIVLHPVSILKQHVLEHNHNFYIRLLLNPAGYLPLLAPWVFVLALPSLALNLLSSDQNMYSGFFQYNAEIVPVLIFSTIEALVCIIWLVQWVLNHVRLSRGKSQESSNPPVRTGSMHRWVSPVLLVVLLAYVLFSTVKADAFNSNMPLGQGFHWPSTQITAHTKLAQHFIDMIPRDASVSAQSSLVPHLSERP
;
A
#
# COMPACT_ATOMS: atom_id res chain seq x y z
N ILE A 1 9.18 -13.14 -2.00
CA ILE A 1 7.99 -12.24 -1.94
C ILE A 1 7.44 -12.09 -0.52
N ALA A 2 7.17 -13.16 0.22
CA ALA A 2 6.77 -13.02 1.64
C ALA A 2 7.80 -12.20 2.46
N LEU A 3 9.11 -12.46 2.26
CA LEU A 3 10.16 -11.64 2.86
C LEU A 3 10.11 -10.17 2.42
N LEU A 4 9.82 -9.88 1.15
CA LEU A 4 9.63 -8.50 0.67
C LEU A 4 8.48 -7.81 1.45
N TYR A 5 7.37 -8.51 1.67
CA TYR A 5 6.23 -7.97 2.43
C TYR A 5 6.59 -7.71 3.90
N LEU A 6 7.28 -8.64 4.56
CA LEU A 6 7.65 -8.50 5.98
C LEU A 6 8.76 -7.47 6.22
N LEU A 7 9.69 -7.32 5.27
CA LEU A 7 10.79 -6.36 5.33
C LEU A 7 10.44 -5.01 4.70
N TYR A 8 9.16 -4.78 4.35
CA TYR A 8 8.76 -3.56 3.70
C TYR A 8 8.74 -2.40 4.72
N PRO A 9 9.59 -1.36 4.60
CA PRO A 9 9.74 -0.37 5.66
C PRO A 9 8.43 0.37 6.00
N ALA A 10 7.67 0.75 4.96
CA ALA A 10 6.37 1.41 5.14
C ALA A 10 5.35 0.54 5.90
N GLN A 11 5.45 -0.79 5.82
CA GLN A 11 4.60 -1.71 6.59
C GLN A 11 5.05 -1.81 8.04
N GLN A 12 6.37 -1.80 8.28
CA GLN A 12 6.92 -1.81 9.64
C GLN A 12 6.55 -0.53 10.39
N PHE A 13 6.61 0.64 9.74
CA PHE A 13 6.17 1.90 10.33
C PHE A 13 4.70 1.89 10.73
N ALA A 14 3.84 1.29 9.91
CA ALA A 14 2.44 1.14 10.25
C ALA A 14 2.23 0.31 11.53
N LEU A 15 3.14 -0.63 11.84
CA LEU A 15 3.06 -1.47 13.04
C LEU A 15 3.63 -0.80 14.29
N VAL A 16 4.68 0.02 14.17
CA VAL A 16 5.31 0.69 15.32
C VAL A 16 4.66 2.04 15.68
N SER A 17 3.76 2.54 14.84
CA SER A 17 3.07 3.81 15.04
C SER A 17 1.75 3.62 15.78
N ASP A 18 1.79 3.22 17.06
CA ASP A 18 0.62 2.91 17.89
C ASP A 18 -0.39 1.94 17.24
N PHE A 19 -1.43 1.56 17.99
CA PHE A 19 -2.49 0.73 17.42
C PHE A 19 -3.41 1.55 16.52
N HIS A 20 -3.48 1.17 15.24
CA HIS A 20 -4.46 1.72 14.28
C HIS A 20 -5.18 0.59 13.55
N ALA A 21 -6.52 0.61 13.55
CA ALA A 21 -7.34 -0.41 12.91
C ALA A 21 -7.05 -0.58 11.39
N VAL A 22 -6.60 0.49 10.71
CA VAL A 22 -6.19 0.42 9.30
C VAL A 22 -5.07 -0.60 9.05
N THR A 23 -4.23 -0.92 10.04
CA THR A 23 -3.14 -1.89 9.86
C THR A 23 -3.64 -3.28 9.49
N PHE A 24 -4.87 -3.66 9.91
CA PHE A 24 -5.52 -4.91 9.49
C PHE A 24 -5.79 -4.96 7.99
N THR A 25 -5.97 -3.80 7.33
CA THR A 25 -6.21 -3.75 5.87
C THR A 25 -5.07 -4.38 5.08
N ALA A 26 -3.84 -4.39 5.62
CA ALA A 26 -2.71 -5.02 4.96
C ALA A 26 -2.97 -6.49 4.64
N ALA A 27 -3.48 -7.27 5.61
CA ALA A 27 -3.85 -8.66 5.40
C ALA A 27 -5.20 -8.80 4.71
N LEU A 28 -6.20 -8.00 5.12
CA LEU A 28 -7.57 -8.16 4.63
C LEU A 28 -7.70 -7.81 3.14
N LEU A 29 -6.99 -6.80 2.65
CA LEU A 29 -6.95 -6.44 1.22
C LEU A 29 -6.17 -7.47 0.40
N LEU A 30 -5.08 -8.05 0.93
CA LEU A 30 -4.39 -9.17 0.28
C LEU A 30 -5.32 -10.37 0.10
N PHE A 31 -6.08 -10.73 1.15
CA PHE A 31 -7.07 -11.80 1.04
C PHE A 31 -8.23 -11.44 0.10
N THR A 32 -8.68 -10.19 0.10
CA THR A 32 -9.68 -9.70 -0.86
C THR A 32 -9.19 -9.91 -2.30
N LEU A 33 -7.96 -9.50 -2.61
CA LEU A 33 -7.34 -9.74 -3.93
C LEU A 33 -7.21 -11.24 -4.22
N TYR A 34 -6.69 -12.03 -3.27
CA TYR A 34 -6.54 -13.47 -3.42
C TYR A 34 -7.86 -14.19 -3.75
N PHE A 35 -8.95 -13.87 -3.04
CA PHE A 35 -10.26 -14.48 -3.28
C PHE A 35 -10.93 -13.96 -4.55
N MET A 36 -10.64 -12.74 -4.96
CA MET A 36 -11.02 -12.22 -6.27
C MET A 36 -10.39 -13.04 -7.40
N TYR A 37 -9.08 -13.29 -7.33
CA TYR A 37 -8.33 -14.07 -8.34
C TYR A 37 -8.68 -15.56 -8.32
N THR A 38 -8.81 -16.18 -7.14
CA THR A 38 -9.19 -17.60 -7.01
C THR A 38 -10.69 -17.85 -7.20
N ARG A 39 -11.45 -16.80 -7.50
CA ARG A 39 -12.89 -16.83 -7.78
C ARG A 39 -13.76 -17.37 -6.64
N ARG A 40 -13.27 -17.31 -5.40
CA ARG A 40 -14.02 -17.70 -4.20
C ARG A 40 -14.90 -16.55 -3.71
N THR A 41 -16.05 -16.38 -4.36
CA THR A 41 -16.93 -15.21 -4.20
C THR A 41 -17.37 -14.96 -2.75
N VAL A 42 -17.71 -15.99 -1.97
CA VAL A 42 -18.14 -15.81 -0.57
C VAL A 42 -17.05 -15.15 0.27
N TRP A 43 -15.84 -15.70 0.20
CA TRP A 43 -14.68 -15.17 0.94
C TRP A 43 -14.26 -13.79 0.44
N LEU A 44 -14.39 -13.51 -0.85
CA LEU A 44 -14.19 -12.16 -1.40
C LEU A 44 -15.05 -11.13 -0.68
N PHE A 45 -16.36 -11.40 -0.51
CA PHE A 45 -17.26 -10.46 0.17
C PHE A 45 -16.99 -10.35 1.66
N ILE A 46 -16.68 -11.46 2.34
CA ILE A 46 -16.31 -11.44 3.76
C ILE A 46 -15.10 -10.52 3.98
N PHE A 47 -14.02 -10.72 3.23
CA PHE A 47 -12.81 -9.90 3.38
C PHE A 47 -12.97 -8.47 2.89
N ALA A 48 -13.82 -8.21 1.88
CA ALA A 48 -14.16 -6.86 1.47
C ALA A 48 -14.89 -6.09 2.59
N ILE A 49 -15.88 -6.73 3.24
CA ILE A 49 -16.61 -6.14 4.38
C ILE A 49 -15.66 -5.86 5.54
N LEU A 50 -14.83 -6.84 5.90
CA LEU A 50 -13.84 -6.67 6.97
C LEU A 50 -12.86 -5.52 6.66
N SER A 51 -12.41 -5.40 5.40
CA SER A 51 -11.51 -4.32 4.99
C SER A 51 -12.16 -2.94 5.14
N MET A 52 -13.41 -2.79 4.68
CA MET A 52 -14.16 -1.53 4.78
C MET A 52 -14.46 -1.11 6.22
N ALA A 53 -14.53 -2.06 7.16
CA ALA A 53 -14.71 -1.78 8.57
C ALA A 53 -13.48 -1.16 9.25
N CYS A 54 -12.30 -1.21 8.61
CA CYS A 54 -11.06 -0.70 9.20
C CYS A 54 -10.86 0.81 9.02
N LYS A 55 -11.48 1.44 8.02
CA LYS A 55 -11.35 2.87 7.72
C LYS A 55 -12.39 3.34 6.70
N GLU A 56 -12.83 4.58 6.82
CA GLU A 56 -13.90 5.18 6.04
C GLU A 56 -13.63 5.31 4.53
N GLU A 57 -12.36 5.37 4.11
CA GLU A 57 -11.98 5.48 2.69
C GLU A 57 -11.80 4.13 1.99
N ILE A 58 -11.62 3.03 2.73
CA ILE A 58 -11.44 1.68 2.15
C ILE A 58 -12.60 1.25 1.24
N PRO A 59 -13.87 1.62 1.49
CA PRO A 59 -14.94 1.40 0.51
C PRO A 59 -14.64 1.92 -0.90
N VAL A 60 -13.96 3.06 -1.05
CA VAL A 60 -13.58 3.58 -2.38
C VAL A 60 -12.62 2.61 -3.07
N LEU A 61 -11.69 2.03 -2.32
CA LEU A 61 -10.78 1.00 -2.81
C LEU A 61 -11.53 -0.27 -3.26
N ILE A 62 -12.50 -0.72 -2.46
CA ILE A 62 -13.34 -1.89 -2.80
C ILE A 62 -14.23 -1.64 -4.02
N ALA A 63 -14.78 -0.43 -4.18
CA ALA A 63 -15.49 -0.03 -5.40
C ALA A 63 -14.57 -0.13 -6.62
N LEU A 64 -13.32 0.33 -6.50
CA LEU A 64 -12.33 0.20 -7.58
C LEU A 64 -11.97 -1.27 -7.86
N TYR A 65 -11.88 -2.13 -6.85
CA TYR A 65 -11.71 -3.59 -7.04
C TYR A 65 -12.89 -4.18 -7.80
N GLY A 66 -14.10 -3.74 -7.49
CA GLY A 66 -15.32 -4.11 -8.21
C GLY A 66 -15.23 -3.73 -9.69
N LEU A 67 -14.92 -2.47 -9.99
CA LEU A 67 -14.74 -1.97 -11.35
C LEU A 67 -13.62 -2.73 -12.09
N TRP A 68 -12.49 -2.94 -11.43
CA TRP A 68 -11.37 -3.70 -11.95
C TRP A 68 -11.77 -5.14 -12.31
N SER A 69 -12.57 -5.80 -11.47
CA SER A 69 -13.10 -7.15 -11.73
C SER A 69 -14.04 -7.18 -12.95
N ILE A 70 -14.82 -6.13 -13.18
CA ILE A 70 -15.67 -6.00 -14.37
C ILE A 70 -14.81 -5.86 -15.63
N LEU A 71 -13.85 -4.94 -15.61
CA LEU A 71 -13.11 -4.55 -16.81
C LEU A 71 -12.07 -5.59 -17.23
N LEU A 72 -11.34 -6.17 -16.27
CA LEU A 72 -10.18 -7.01 -16.56
C LEU A 72 -10.43 -8.50 -16.33
N GLN A 73 -11.36 -8.86 -15.44
CA GLN A 73 -11.77 -10.26 -15.24
C GLN A 73 -13.10 -10.60 -15.92
N HIS A 74 -13.78 -9.62 -16.51
CA HIS A 74 -15.11 -9.77 -17.13
C HIS A 74 -16.17 -10.35 -16.17
N ARG A 75 -16.06 -10.07 -14.86
CA ARG A 75 -16.98 -10.60 -13.84
C ARG A 75 -18.01 -9.56 -13.40
N LEU A 76 -18.98 -9.30 -14.28
CA LEU A 76 -19.99 -8.25 -14.08
C LEU A 76 -20.75 -8.38 -12.74
N ARG A 77 -21.25 -9.58 -12.40
CA ARG A 77 -22.08 -9.78 -11.21
C ARG A 77 -21.35 -9.49 -9.91
N SER A 78 -20.17 -10.10 -9.71
CA SER A 78 -19.39 -9.88 -8.49
C SER A 78 -18.83 -8.46 -8.42
N GLY A 79 -18.40 -7.90 -9.55
CA GLY A 79 -17.88 -6.54 -9.60
C GLY A 79 -18.95 -5.49 -9.28
N LEU A 80 -20.14 -5.59 -9.88
CA LEU A 80 -21.27 -4.70 -9.55
C LEU A 80 -21.70 -4.85 -8.09
N ALA A 81 -21.75 -6.08 -7.57
CA ALA A 81 -22.10 -6.31 -6.17
C ALA A 81 -21.07 -5.68 -5.20
N LEU A 82 -19.77 -5.74 -5.51
CA LEU A 82 -18.74 -5.02 -4.74
C LEU A 82 -18.93 -3.50 -4.81
N MET A 83 -19.21 -2.96 -5.99
CA MET A 83 -19.44 -1.52 -6.17
C MET A 83 -20.67 -1.05 -5.40
N VAL A 84 -21.79 -1.76 -5.49
CA VAL A 84 -23.03 -1.44 -4.75
C VAL A 84 -22.79 -1.51 -3.25
N LEU A 85 -22.12 -2.57 -2.79
CA LEU A 85 -21.77 -2.74 -1.38
C LEU A 85 -20.90 -1.57 -0.87
N ALA A 86 -19.86 -1.21 -1.62
CA ALA A 86 -18.98 -0.10 -1.29
C ALA A 86 -19.68 1.26 -1.29
N ILE A 87 -20.50 1.55 -2.31
CA ILE A 87 -21.28 2.80 -2.37
C ILE A 87 -22.26 2.88 -1.20
N GLY A 88 -22.93 1.78 -0.87
CA GLY A 88 -23.79 1.68 0.31
C GLY A 88 -23.03 1.96 1.62
N TRP A 89 -21.81 1.44 1.74
CA TRP A 89 -20.95 1.68 2.90
C TRP A 89 -20.53 3.14 3.04
N VAL A 90 -20.15 3.79 1.93
CA VAL A 90 -19.85 5.23 1.92
C VAL A 90 -21.08 6.02 2.33
N GLY A 91 -22.26 5.69 1.78
CA GLY A 91 -23.52 6.33 2.14
C GLY A 91 -23.82 6.20 3.64
N LEU A 92 -23.68 5.00 4.20
CA LEU A 92 -23.82 4.76 5.64
C LEU A 92 -22.84 5.60 6.47
N THR A 93 -21.58 5.65 6.04
CA THR A 93 -20.53 6.41 6.74
C THR A 93 -20.82 7.91 6.74
N LEU A 94 -21.27 8.46 5.60
CA LEU A 94 -21.68 9.86 5.50
C LEU A 94 -22.92 10.18 6.35
N LEU A 95 -23.89 9.26 6.43
CA LEU A 95 -25.04 9.40 7.34
C LEU A 95 -24.59 9.42 8.80
N ILE A 96 -23.65 8.53 9.18
CA ILE A 96 -23.08 8.52 10.53
C ILE A 96 -22.41 9.87 10.83
N PHE A 97 -21.60 10.41 9.92
CA PHE A 97 -21.01 11.73 10.12
C PHE A 97 -22.05 12.84 10.23
N HIS A 98 -23.08 12.84 9.39
CA HIS A 98 -24.12 13.87 9.42
C HIS A 98 -24.87 13.92 10.76
N PHE A 99 -25.21 12.75 11.33
CA PHE A 99 -26.00 12.68 12.56
C PHE A 99 -25.17 12.68 13.85
N PHE A 100 -23.93 12.18 13.82
CA PHE A 100 -23.15 11.92 15.03
C PHE A 100 -21.81 12.66 15.09
N SER A 101 -21.31 13.26 14.00
CA SER A 101 -20.09 14.08 14.05
C SER A 101 -20.42 15.48 14.56
N PRO A 102 -19.68 16.03 15.55
CA PRO A 102 -19.86 17.42 16.00
C PRO A 102 -19.67 18.45 14.88
N THR A 103 -18.93 18.09 13.83
CA THR A 103 -18.67 18.96 12.67
C THR A 103 -19.58 18.66 11.48
N GLY A 104 -20.42 17.63 11.56
CA GLY A 104 -21.27 17.15 10.46
C GLY A 104 -20.51 16.55 9.26
N HIS A 105 -19.18 16.50 9.31
CA HIS A 105 -18.30 16.08 8.22
C HIS A 105 -17.16 15.18 8.75
N PRO A 106 -16.42 14.49 7.85
CA PRO A 106 -15.25 13.70 8.24
C PRO A 106 -14.18 14.59 8.90
N LEU A 107 -13.63 14.14 10.04
CA LEU A 107 -12.64 14.90 10.81
C LEU A 107 -11.39 15.28 9.99
N LEU A 108 -11.00 14.43 9.06
CA LEU A 108 -9.80 14.60 8.23
C LEU A 108 -10.05 15.43 6.97
N ALA A 109 -11.27 15.91 6.73
CA ALA A 109 -11.60 16.70 5.54
C ALA A 109 -10.80 18.01 5.44
N SER A 110 -10.41 18.58 6.59
CA SER A 110 -9.58 19.81 6.67
C SER A 110 -8.24 19.67 5.96
N ARG A 111 -7.69 18.45 5.84
CA ARG A 111 -6.44 18.16 5.13
C ARG A 111 -6.50 18.50 3.63
N TYR A 112 -7.70 18.59 3.07
CA TYR A 112 -7.93 18.86 1.64
C TYR A 112 -8.64 20.20 1.38
N ALA A 113 -8.88 21.02 2.41
CA ALA A 113 -9.64 22.26 2.29
C ALA A 113 -9.02 23.26 1.28
N TYR A 114 -7.70 23.23 1.09
CA TYR A 114 -7.00 24.07 0.11
C TYR A 114 -7.35 23.71 -1.34
N LEU A 115 -7.84 22.48 -1.61
CA LEU A 115 -8.29 22.04 -2.93
C LEU A 115 -9.72 22.47 -3.23
N GLY A 116 -10.50 22.91 -2.23
CA GLY A 116 -11.86 23.37 -2.40
C GLY A 116 -12.76 23.06 -1.21
N ASN A 117 -13.95 23.67 -1.20
CA ASN A 117 -14.90 23.59 -0.09
C ASN A 117 -15.93 22.46 -0.25
N SER A 118 -15.86 21.67 -1.33
CA SER A 118 -16.74 20.51 -1.55
C SER A 118 -16.06 19.44 -2.40
N PRO A 119 -16.47 18.16 -2.31
CA PRO A 119 -15.88 17.08 -3.12
C PRO A 119 -15.89 17.37 -4.62
N VAL A 120 -16.97 17.97 -5.13
CA VAL A 120 -17.08 18.35 -6.55
C VAL A 120 -16.07 19.44 -6.91
N GLN A 121 -15.89 20.44 -6.05
CA GLN A 121 -14.89 21.49 -6.28
C GLN A 121 -13.46 20.94 -6.24
N ILE A 122 -13.17 20.03 -5.31
CA ILE A 122 -11.86 19.37 -5.19
C ILE A 122 -11.53 18.62 -6.49
N VAL A 123 -12.45 17.77 -6.96
CA VAL A 123 -12.26 17.04 -8.23
C VAL A 123 -12.10 18.00 -9.40
N ARG A 124 -12.94 19.05 -9.48
CA ARG A 124 -12.83 20.07 -10.52
C ARG A 124 -11.47 20.76 -10.51
N ASN A 125 -10.96 21.14 -9.35
CA ASN A 125 -9.68 21.85 -9.23
C ASN A 125 -8.49 20.95 -9.60
N ILE A 126 -8.54 19.68 -9.22
CA ILE A 126 -7.54 18.67 -9.61
C ILE A 126 -7.51 18.52 -11.14
N VAL A 127 -8.68 18.42 -11.78
CA VAL A 127 -8.80 18.22 -13.24
C VAL A 127 -8.44 19.48 -14.03
N LEU A 128 -8.78 20.66 -13.52
CA LEU A 128 -8.49 21.93 -14.21
C LEU A 128 -7.03 22.40 -14.06
N HIS A 129 -6.31 21.95 -13.02
CA HIS A 129 -4.94 22.38 -12.75
C HIS A 129 -3.92 21.22 -12.64
N PRO A 130 -3.90 20.26 -13.59
CA PRO A 130 -3.13 19.02 -13.45
C PRO A 130 -1.61 19.27 -13.35
N VAL A 131 -1.08 20.28 -14.05
CA VAL A 131 0.34 20.64 -13.99
C VAL A 131 0.72 21.21 -12.63
N SER A 132 -0.16 22.03 -12.02
CA SER A 132 0.09 22.58 -10.68
C SER A 132 0.10 21.47 -9.65
N ILE A 133 -0.92 20.60 -9.69
CA ILE A 133 -1.02 19.44 -8.80
C ILE A 133 0.21 18.54 -8.93
N LEU A 134 0.64 18.22 -10.16
CA LEU A 134 1.83 17.40 -10.38
C LEU A 134 3.09 18.04 -9.78
N LYS A 135 3.28 19.35 -9.98
CA LYS A 135 4.44 20.07 -9.44
C LYS A 135 4.43 20.11 -7.90
N GLN A 136 3.27 20.34 -7.30
CA GLN A 136 3.14 20.55 -5.85
C GLN A 136 3.07 19.24 -5.06
N HIS A 137 2.47 18.19 -5.62
CA HIS A 137 2.11 16.96 -4.89
C HIS A 137 2.75 15.69 -5.45
N VAL A 138 3.60 15.78 -6.47
CA VAL A 138 4.29 14.61 -7.04
C VAL A 138 5.78 14.88 -7.27
N LEU A 139 6.11 16.04 -7.84
CA LEU A 139 7.49 16.43 -8.15
C LEU A 139 8.18 17.20 -7.03
N GLU A 140 7.42 17.74 -6.08
CA GLU A 140 7.93 18.34 -4.86
C GLU A 140 8.82 17.33 -4.10
N HIS A 141 9.86 17.83 -3.44
CA HIS A 141 10.93 17.01 -2.88
C HIS A 141 10.43 15.91 -1.93
N ASN A 142 9.56 16.25 -0.97
CA ASN A 142 9.04 15.33 0.03
C ASN A 142 8.08 14.31 -0.59
N HIS A 143 7.19 14.75 -1.49
CA HIS A 143 6.26 13.86 -2.20
C HIS A 143 7.02 12.88 -3.12
N ASN A 144 8.04 13.38 -3.81
CA ASN A 144 8.87 12.54 -4.67
C ASN A 144 9.69 11.55 -3.84
N PHE A 145 10.21 11.97 -2.68
CA PHE A 145 10.85 11.07 -1.72
C PHE A 145 9.89 9.96 -1.26
N TYR A 146 8.65 10.31 -0.90
CA TYR A 146 7.62 9.35 -0.51
C TYR A 146 7.31 8.30 -1.58
N ILE A 147 7.14 8.74 -2.84
CA ILE A 147 6.90 7.82 -3.96
C ILE A 147 8.09 6.86 -4.12
N ARG A 148 9.33 7.37 -4.01
CA ARG A 148 10.52 6.52 -4.03
C ARG A 148 10.58 5.58 -2.83
N LEU A 149 10.22 6.03 -1.64
CA LEU A 149 10.18 5.22 -0.44
C LEU A 149 9.22 4.03 -0.60
N LEU A 150 8.07 4.25 -1.25
CA LEU A 150 7.14 3.18 -1.58
C LEU A 150 7.67 2.28 -2.71
N LEU A 151 8.19 2.82 -3.81
CA LEU A 151 8.51 1.98 -4.98
C LEU A 151 9.87 1.26 -4.89
N ASN A 152 10.84 1.84 -4.17
CA ASN A 152 12.21 1.34 -4.09
C ASN A 152 12.34 -0.05 -3.44
N PRO A 153 11.65 -0.39 -2.33
CA PRO A 153 11.75 -1.73 -1.73
C PRO A 153 11.39 -2.87 -2.70
N ALA A 154 10.47 -2.60 -3.64
CA ALA A 154 10.06 -3.54 -4.69
C ALA A 154 10.84 -3.35 -6.01
N GLY A 155 11.90 -2.55 -6.01
CA GLY A 155 12.74 -2.29 -7.18
C GLY A 155 12.00 -1.63 -8.35
N TYR A 156 10.97 -0.83 -8.06
CA TYR A 156 10.07 -0.19 -9.04
C TYR A 156 9.26 -1.15 -9.93
N LEU A 157 9.32 -2.47 -9.66
CA LEU A 157 8.55 -3.47 -10.40
C LEU A 157 7.03 -3.26 -10.41
N PRO A 158 6.37 -2.73 -9.35
CA PRO A 158 4.93 -2.48 -9.39
C PRO A 158 4.47 -1.66 -10.61
N LEU A 159 5.31 -0.76 -11.11
CA LEU A 159 4.99 0.09 -12.26
C LEU A 159 4.86 -0.69 -13.59
N LEU A 160 5.46 -1.88 -13.67
CA LEU A 160 5.38 -2.75 -14.85
C LEU A 160 4.07 -3.54 -14.93
N ALA A 161 3.26 -3.52 -13.86
CA ALA A 161 1.92 -4.08 -13.83
C ALA A 161 0.87 -2.98 -13.59
N PRO A 162 0.73 -1.99 -14.50
CA PRO A 162 -0.16 -0.84 -14.31
C PRO A 162 -1.62 -1.24 -14.08
N TRP A 163 -2.05 -2.37 -14.63
CA TRP A 163 -3.39 -2.90 -14.40
C TRP A 163 -3.64 -3.28 -12.94
N VAL A 164 -2.65 -3.73 -12.17
CA VAL A 164 -2.82 -3.93 -10.71
C VAL A 164 -2.46 -2.66 -9.95
N PHE A 165 -1.40 -1.96 -10.35
CA PHE A 165 -0.94 -0.74 -9.67
C PHE A 165 -2.03 0.34 -9.58
N VAL A 166 -2.93 0.41 -10.57
CA VAL A 166 -4.10 1.31 -10.56
C VAL A 166 -4.93 1.18 -9.27
N LEU A 167 -4.95 -0.01 -8.66
CA LEU A 167 -5.69 -0.29 -7.44
C LEU A 167 -5.10 0.46 -6.23
N ALA A 168 -3.83 0.85 -6.25
CA ALA A 168 -3.20 1.62 -5.18
C ALA A 168 -3.45 3.14 -5.32
N LEU A 169 -3.91 3.59 -6.48
CA LEU A 169 -4.00 5.02 -6.79
C LEU A 169 -4.95 5.81 -5.88
N PRO A 170 -6.12 5.31 -5.45
CA PRO A 170 -6.98 6.08 -4.56
C PRO A 170 -6.28 6.46 -3.25
N SER A 171 -5.69 5.47 -2.56
CA SER A 171 -4.96 5.68 -1.31
C SER A 171 -3.68 6.50 -1.51
N LEU A 172 -2.95 6.24 -2.60
CA LEU A 172 -1.76 7.03 -2.94
C LEU A 172 -2.12 8.51 -3.22
N ALA A 173 -3.22 8.76 -3.94
CA ALA A 173 -3.69 10.11 -4.22
C ALA A 173 -4.14 10.82 -2.95
N LEU A 174 -4.87 10.15 -2.04
CA LEU A 174 -5.22 10.71 -0.74
C LEU A 174 -3.98 11.14 0.04
N ASN A 175 -2.97 10.26 0.12
CA ASN A 175 -1.74 10.58 0.84
C ASN A 175 -0.98 11.75 0.21
N LEU A 176 -0.81 11.75 -1.12
CA LEU A 176 -0.07 12.80 -1.84
C LEU A 176 -0.80 14.15 -1.86
N LEU A 177 -2.13 14.17 -1.88
CA LEU A 177 -2.92 15.41 -1.92
C LEU A 177 -3.19 15.97 -0.52
N SER A 178 -2.79 15.29 0.54
CA SER A 178 -2.98 15.78 1.90
C SER A 178 -2.08 16.98 2.19
N SER A 179 -2.61 17.98 2.90
CA SER A 179 -1.79 19.04 3.49
C SER A 179 -1.01 18.58 4.74
N ASP A 180 -1.34 17.41 5.29
CA ASP A 180 -0.67 16.82 6.45
C ASP A 180 0.52 15.94 5.99
N GLN A 181 1.73 16.40 6.33
CA GLN A 181 2.99 15.73 6.02
C GLN A 181 3.06 14.30 6.53
N ASN A 182 2.35 13.95 7.60
CA ASN A 182 2.37 12.59 8.15
C ASN A 182 1.83 11.57 7.13
N MET A 183 0.91 11.96 6.24
CA MET A 183 0.31 11.06 5.25
C MET A 183 1.27 10.66 4.11
N TYR A 184 2.20 11.55 3.76
CA TYR A 184 3.22 11.30 2.73
C TYR A 184 4.65 11.29 3.29
N SER A 185 4.82 11.11 4.60
CA SER A 185 6.16 10.94 5.20
C SER A 185 6.72 9.53 5.00
N GLY A 186 5.84 8.54 4.92
CA GLY A 186 6.20 7.11 4.93
C GLY A 186 6.31 6.47 6.31
N PHE A 187 6.24 7.26 7.39
CA PHE A 187 6.57 6.83 8.75
C PHE A 187 5.37 6.46 9.62
N PHE A 188 4.17 6.38 9.06
CA PHE A 188 2.91 6.14 9.78
C PHE A 188 2.04 5.08 9.08
N GLN A 189 0.87 4.81 9.67
CA GLN A 189 -0.10 3.80 9.25
C GLN A 189 -0.75 4.02 7.87
N TYR A 190 -0.58 5.19 7.25
CA TYR A 190 -1.23 5.56 5.97
C TYR A 190 -0.82 4.68 4.77
N ASN A 191 0.23 3.88 4.91
CA ASN A 191 0.73 3.00 3.85
C ASN A 191 0.16 1.58 3.91
N ALA A 192 -0.53 1.21 5.00
CA ALA A 192 -1.00 -0.16 5.26
C ALA A 192 -1.91 -0.70 4.15
N GLU A 193 -2.68 0.18 3.51
CA GLU A 193 -3.58 -0.14 2.41
C GLU A 193 -2.90 -0.13 1.02
N ILE A 194 -1.75 0.55 0.88
CA ILE A 194 -1.00 0.68 -0.38
C ILE A 194 -0.08 -0.52 -0.59
N VAL A 195 0.68 -0.91 0.44
CA VAL A 195 1.70 -1.97 0.35
C VAL A 195 1.15 -3.30 -0.19
N PRO A 196 -0.01 -3.82 0.24
CA PRO A 196 -0.65 -5.01 -0.35
C PRO A 196 -0.71 -5.01 -1.87
N VAL A 197 -1.15 -3.89 -2.44
CA VAL A 197 -1.30 -3.73 -3.89
C VAL A 197 0.07 -3.66 -4.56
N LEU A 198 1.06 -3.01 -3.94
CA LEU A 198 2.43 -2.97 -4.46
C LEU A 198 3.08 -4.37 -4.48
N ILE A 199 2.87 -5.18 -3.44
CA ILE A 199 3.33 -6.57 -3.41
C ILE A 199 2.66 -7.38 -4.53
N PHE A 200 1.35 -7.26 -4.69
CA PHE A 200 0.62 -7.98 -5.74
C PHE A 200 1.06 -7.54 -7.14
N SER A 201 1.23 -6.23 -7.36
CA SER A 201 1.73 -5.65 -8.61
C SER A 201 3.15 -6.13 -8.92
N THR A 202 3.99 -6.32 -7.88
CA THR A 202 5.33 -6.88 -8.02
C THR A 202 5.28 -8.32 -8.53
N ILE A 203 4.38 -9.15 -7.98
CA ILE A 203 4.20 -10.54 -8.43
C ILE A 203 3.82 -10.56 -9.92
N GLU A 204 2.83 -9.77 -10.31
CA GLU A 204 2.38 -9.67 -11.71
C GLU A 204 3.49 -9.16 -12.64
N ALA A 205 4.25 -8.15 -12.22
CA ALA A 205 5.39 -7.65 -12.98
C ALA A 205 6.45 -8.74 -13.23
N LEU A 206 6.76 -9.56 -12.23
CA LEU A 206 7.69 -10.69 -12.38
C LEU A 206 7.17 -11.70 -13.41
N VAL A 207 5.88 -12.04 -13.37
CA VAL A 207 5.25 -12.94 -14.35
C VAL A 207 5.34 -12.34 -15.75
N CYS A 208 5.02 -11.06 -15.92
CA CYS A 208 5.07 -10.37 -17.21
C CYS A 208 6.48 -10.31 -17.80
N ILE A 209 7.51 -10.04 -16.99
CA ILE A 209 8.90 -10.05 -17.45
C ILE A 209 9.28 -11.45 -17.96
N ILE A 210 8.97 -12.50 -17.20
CA ILE A 210 9.29 -13.88 -17.58
C ILE A 210 8.56 -14.27 -18.87
N TRP A 211 7.27 -13.94 -18.96
CA TRP A 211 6.46 -14.18 -20.15
C TRP A 211 7.01 -13.45 -21.37
N LEU A 212 7.37 -12.17 -21.24
CA LEU A 212 7.92 -11.36 -22.33
C LEU A 212 9.24 -11.94 -22.84
N VAL A 213 10.14 -12.33 -21.93
CA VAL A 213 11.43 -12.95 -22.30
C VAL A 213 11.19 -14.26 -23.05
N GLN A 214 10.29 -15.12 -22.56
CA GLN A 214 9.93 -16.35 -23.27
C GLN A 214 9.34 -16.08 -24.66
N TRP A 215 8.46 -15.09 -24.76
CA TRP A 215 7.83 -14.70 -26.02
C TRP A 215 8.87 -14.23 -27.05
N VAL A 216 9.82 -13.39 -26.64
CA VAL A 216 10.93 -12.92 -27.49
C VAL A 216 11.82 -14.07 -27.94
N LEU A 217 12.24 -14.95 -27.02
CA LEU A 217 13.11 -16.09 -27.34
C LEU A 217 12.45 -17.04 -28.34
N ASN A 218 11.15 -17.28 -28.19
CA ASN A 218 10.37 -18.08 -29.14
C ASN A 218 10.29 -17.40 -30.51
N HIS A 219 10.08 -16.08 -30.58
CA HIS A 219 10.01 -15.34 -31.84
C HIS A 219 11.35 -15.30 -32.59
N VAL A 220 12.46 -15.10 -31.88
CA VAL A 220 13.80 -15.13 -32.47
C VAL A 220 14.12 -16.53 -33.01
N ARG A 221 13.71 -17.58 -32.30
CA ARG A 221 13.88 -18.97 -32.76
C ARG A 221 13.08 -19.26 -34.02
N LEU A 222 11.81 -18.86 -34.06
CA LEU A 222 10.96 -19.04 -35.24
C LEU A 222 11.52 -18.29 -36.46
N SER A 223 12.07 -17.10 -36.24
CA SER A 223 12.73 -16.32 -37.30
C SER A 223 14.01 -16.98 -37.81
N ARG A 224 14.84 -17.53 -36.91
CA ARG A 224 16.06 -18.27 -37.27
C ARG A 224 15.76 -19.60 -37.96
N GLY A 225 14.72 -20.33 -37.53
CA GLY A 225 14.30 -21.60 -38.13
C GLY A 225 13.88 -21.45 -39.59
N LYS A 226 13.14 -20.38 -39.92
CA LYS A 226 12.77 -20.05 -41.32
C LYS A 226 13.97 -19.71 -42.21
N SER A 227 15.03 -19.11 -41.65
CA SER A 227 16.28 -18.83 -42.39
C SER A 227 17.23 -20.04 -42.52
N GLN A 228 17.05 -21.09 -41.72
CA GLN A 228 17.95 -22.26 -41.66
C GLN A 228 17.39 -23.52 -42.36
N GLU A 229 16.15 -23.49 -42.83
CA GLU A 229 15.51 -24.58 -43.60
C GLU A 229 16.24 -24.93 -44.91
N SER A 230 17.28 -24.18 -45.30
CA SER A 230 18.04 -24.44 -46.53
C SER A 230 19.40 -25.15 -46.36
N SER A 231 19.90 -25.51 -45.17
CA SER A 231 21.29 -26.05 -45.14
C SER A 231 21.82 -26.98 -44.03
N ASN A 232 21.16 -27.35 -42.91
CA ASN A 232 21.79 -28.34 -41.98
C ASN A 232 20.85 -28.99 -40.95
N PRO A 233 21.21 -30.17 -40.37
CA PRO A 233 20.35 -30.93 -39.46
C PRO A 233 20.21 -30.27 -38.07
N PRO A 234 19.15 -30.61 -37.29
CA PRO A 234 18.79 -29.88 -36.08
C PRO A 234 19.75 -30.16 -34.92
N VAL A 235 20.57 -29.16 -34.56
CA VAL A 235 21.33 -29.16 -33.32
C VAL A 235 20.35 -29.12 -32.12
N ARG A 236 20.49 -30.05 -31.17
CA ARG A 236 19.74 -30.14 -29.91
C ARG A 236 19.97 -28.90 -29.02
N THR A 237 19.28 -27.81 -29.32
CA THR A 237 19.29 -26.55 -28.53
C THR A 237 18.27 -26.52 -27.39
N GLY A 238 17.51 -27.60 -27.19
CA GLY A 238 16.36 -27.64 -26.27
C GLY A 238 16.68 -27.54 -24.78
N SER A 239 17.93 -27.74 -24.35
CA SER A 239 18.30 -27.75 -22.92
C SER A 239 18.47 -26.34 -22.35
N MET A 240 19.08 -25.42 -23.11
CA MET A 240 19.42 -24.07 -22.61
C MET A 240 18.17 -23.21 -22.36
N HIS A 241 17.13 -23.35 -23.19
CA HIS A 241 15.88 -22.60 -23.04
C HIS A 241 15.08 -23.01 -21.79
N ARG A 242 15.22 -24.26 -21.32
CA ARG A 242 14.52 -24.75 -20.12
C ARG A 242 15.00 -24.03 -18.85
N TRP A 243 16.23 -23.54 -18.85
CA TRP A 243 16.83 -22.87 -17.69
C TRP A 243 16.67 -21.35 -17.68
N VAL A 244 16.26 -20.73 -18.79
CA VAL A 244 16.15 -19.25 -18.86
C VAL A 244 15.16 -18.71 -17.83
N SER A 245 13.95 -19.28 -17.77
CA SER A 245 12.91 -18.80 -16.85
C SER A 245 13.25 -18.99 -15.38
N PRO A 246 13.73 -20.16 -14.90
CA PRO A 246 14.12 -20.30 -13.50
C PRO A 246 15.32 -19.43 -13.15
N VAL A 247 16.34 -19.29 -14.03
CA VAL A 247 17.48 -18.40 -13.79
C VAL A 247 17.02 -16.93 -13.71
N LEU A 248 16.19 -16.50 -14.65
CA LEU A 248 15.62 -15.14 -14.65
C LEU A 248 14.80 -14.88 -13.39
N LEU A 249 13.96 -15.83 -12.98
CA LEU A 249 13.19 -15.72 -11.74
C LEU A 249 14.11 -15.57 -10.53
N VAL A 250 15.18 -16.38 -10.42
CA VAL A 250 16.16 -16.27 -9.32
C VAL A 250 16.84 -14.91 -9.33
N VAL A 251 17.26 -14.41 -10.50
CA VAL A 251 17.88 -13.07 -10.64
C VAL A 251 16.91 -11.97 -10.22
N LEU A 252 15.66 -12.02 -10.66
CA LEU A 252 14.65 -11.04 -10.30
C LEU A 252 14.32 -11.08 -8.80
N LEU A 253 14.20 -12.28 -8.22
CA LEU A 253 13.97 -12.44 -6.79
C LEU A 253 15.16 -11.94 -5.96
N ALA A 254 16.39 -12.19 -6.41
CA ALA A 254 17.60 -11.66 -5.77
C ALA A 254 17.65 -10.13 -5.86
N TYR A 255 17.30 -9.55 -7.02
CA TYR A 255 17.18 -8.09 -7.19
C TYR A 255 16.14 -7.47 -6.25
N VAL A 256 14.95 -8.07 -6.17
CA VAL A 256 13.89 -7.60 -5.25
C VAL A 256 14.36 -7.69 -3.81
N LEU A 257 14.92 -8.83 -3.40
CA LEU A 257 15.42 -9.02 -2.03
C LEU A 257 16.52 -8.00 -1.69
N PHE A 258 17.48 -7.79 -2.59
CA PHE A 258 18.52 -6.79 -2.43
C PHE A 258 17.93 -5.38 -2.29
N SER A 259 16.95 -5.02 -3.12
CA SER A 259 16.29 -3.72 -3.09
C SER A 259 15.55 -3.50 -1.77
N THR A 260 14.84 -4.53 -1.28
CA THR A 260 14.12 -4.46 0.01
C THR A 260 15.08 -4.34 1.18
N VAL A 261 16.11 -5.19 1.26
CA VAL A 261 17.08 -5.18 2.37
C VAL A 261 17.84 -3.85 2.40
N LYS A 262 18.21 -3.33 1.23
CA LYS A 262 18.79 -1.99 1.14
C LYS A 262 17.82 -0.94 1.66
N ALA A 263 16.57 -0.94 1.20
CA ALA A 263 15.58 0.04 1.63
C ALA A 263 15.30 -0.04 3.15
N ASP A 264 15.24 -1.24 3.71
CA ASP A 264 15.09 -1.52 5.13
C ASP A 264 16.29 -0.99 5.94
N ALA A 265 17.52 -1.29 5.50
CA ALA A 265 18.72 -0.81 6.18
C ALA A 265 18.79 0.73 6.28
N PHE A 266 18.28 1.47 5.29
CA PHE A 266 18.32 2.94 5.29
C PHE A 266 17.09 3.61 5.88
N ASN A 267 15.92 2.96 5.82
CA ASN A 267 14.65 3.60 6.16
C ASN A 267 13.88 2.88 7.26
N SER A 268 14.42 1.85 7.91
CA SER A 268 13.70 1.11 8.95
C SER A 268 14.12 1.50 10.37
N ASN A 269 13.18 1.37 11.30
CA ASN A 269 13.41 1.36 12.75
C ASN A 269 13.63 -0.05 13.31
N MET A 270 13.84 -1.06 12.45
CA MET A 270 14.18 -2.42 12.88
C MET A 270 15.65 -2.48 13.32
N PRO A 271 16.07 -3.49 14.11
CA PRO A 271 17.44 -3.58 14.63
C PRO A 271 18.58 -3.52 13.59
N LEU A 272 18.30 -3.79 12.32
CA LEU A 272 19.26 -3.73 11.21
C LEU A 272 19.29 -2.36 10.49
N GLY A 273 18.35 -1.47 10.81
CA GLY A 273 18.25 -0.13 10.23
C GLY A 273 19.28 0.83 10.83
N GLN A 274 19.81 1.73 10.02
CA GLN A 274 20.81 2.72 10.45
C GLN A 274 20.28 3.69 11.52
N GLY A 275 18.97 3.95 11.53
CA GLY A 275 18.31 4.80 12.52
C GLY A 275 17.93 4.07 13.81
N PHE A 276 18.20 2.77 13.92
CA PHE A 276 17.84 2.02 15.12
C PHE A 276 18.77 2.32 16.28
N HIS A 277 18.17 2.76 17.37
CA HIS A 277 18.84 2.91 18.66
C HIS A 277 18.14 1.99 19.65
N TRP A 278 18.92 1.14 20.31
CA TRP A 278 18.40 0.39 21.46
C TRP A 278 17.84 1.38 22.47
N PRO A 279 16.62 1.15 23.00
CA PRO A 279 16.06 2.00 24.05
C PRO A 279 17.08 2.14 25.16
N SER A 280 17.48 3.37 25.50
CA SER A 280 18.44 3.58 26.58
C SER A 280 17.80 3.06 27.87
N THR A 281 18.36 2.01 28.45
CA THR A 281 17.96 1.50 29.78
C THR A 281 18.30 2.50 30.90
N GLN A 282 18.94 3.63 30.56
CA GLN A 282 19.27 4.70 31.49
C GLN A 282 18.01 5.48 31.86
N ILE A 283 17.50 5.21 33.06
CA ILE A 283 16.49 6.03 33.72
C ILE A 283 17.16 7.37 34.07
N THR A 284 16.88 8.40 33.26
CA THR A 284 17.39 9.75 33.48
C THR A 284 16.66 10.45 34.64
N ALA A 285 17.20 11.56 35.15
CA ALA A 285 16.50 12.40 36.12
C ALA A 285 15.14 12.90 35.57
N HIS A 286 15.08 13.21 34.27
CA HIS A 286 13.85 13.59 33.59
C HIS A 286 12.82 12.44 33.59
N THR A 287 13.24 11.20 33.29
CA THR A 287 12.34 10.03 33.33
C THR A 287 11.78 9.79 34.73
N LYS A 288 12.60 9.93 35.78
CA LYS A 288 12.13 9.81 37.17
C LYS A 288 11.11 10.90 37.53
N LEU A 289 11.36 12.13 37.09
CA LEU A 289 10.46 13.25 37.33
C LEU A 289 9.12 13.08 36.60
N ALA A 290 9.14 12.60 35.37
CA ALA A 290 7.93 12.28 34.61
C ALA A 290 7.10 11.19 35.33
N GLN A 291 7.74 10.11 35.75
CA GLN A 291 7.06 9.04 36.50
C GLN A 291 6.50 9.57 37.83
N HIS A 292 7.24 10.42 38.55
CA HIS A 292 6.76 11.05 39.77
C HIS A 292 5.45 11.82 39.56
N PHE A 293 5.34 12.62 38.50
CA PHE A 293 4.09 13.32 38.19
C PHE A 293 2.97 12.38 37.79
N ILE A 294 3.26 11.29 37.06
CA ILE A 294 2.27 10.27 36.71
C ILE A 294 1.73 9.59 37.99
N ASP A 295 2.60 9.27 38.94
CA ASP A 295 2.23 8.62 40.20
C ASP A 295 1.39 9.52 41.12
N MET A 296 1.47 10.85 40.94
CA MET A 296 0.63 11.81 41.67
C MET A 296 -0.83 11.84 41.17
N ILE A 297 -1.13 11.31 39.99
CA ILE A 297 -2.48 11.31 39.45
C ILE A 297 -3.29 10.21 40.17
N PRO A 298 -4.43 10.53 40.83
CA PRO A 298 -5.25 9.54 41.54
C PRO A 298 -5.74 8.43 40.62
N ARG A 299 -5.59 7.16 41.02
CA ARG A 299 -5.82 5.99 40.13
C ARG A 299 -7.19 5.99 39.44
N ASP A 300 -8.22 6.44 40.13
CA ASP A 300 -9.61 6.56 39.70
C ASP A 300 -9.94 7.85 38.93
N ALA A 301 -8.98 8.77 38.79
CA ALA A 301 -9.19 10.02 38.07
C ALA A 301 -9.34 9.77 36.55
N SER A 302 -10.41 10.31 35.98
CA SER A 302 -10.56 10.46 34.54
C SER A 302 -9.54 11.48 34.03
N VAL A 303 -8.73 11.08 33.04
CA VAL A 303 -7.67 11.91 32.47
C VAL A 303 -7.80 11.99 30.95
N SER A 304 -7.41 13.14 30.41
CA SER A 304 -7.17 13.33 28.98
C SER A 304 -5.69 13.66 28.81
N ALA A 305 -5.03 13.00 27.85
CA ALA A 305 -3.60 13.10 27.66
C ALA A 305 -3.24 13.23 26.19
N GLN A 306 -2.12 13.90 25.92
CA GLN A 306 -1.53 13.97 24.59
C GLN A 306 -0.90 12.62 24.22
N SER A 307 -0.73 12.35 22.93
CA SER A 307 -0.25 11.05 22.40
C SER A 307 1.04 10.55 23.05
N SER A 308 1.98 11.43 23.41
CA SER A 308 3.23 11.05 24.07
C SER A 308 3.08 10.60 25.53
N LEU A 309 1.97 10.94 26.18
CA LEU A 309 1.68 10.60 27.58
C LEU A 309 0.61 9.52 27.70
N VAL A 310 -0.23 9.31 26.67
CA VAL A 310 -1.30 8.32 26.66
C VAL A 310 -0.80 6.92 27.06
N PRO A 311 0.29 6.36 26.47
CA PRO A 311 0.75 5.02 26.84
C PRO A 311 1.12 4.87 28.33
N HIS A 312 1.56 5.96 28.97
CA HIS A 312 1.90 5.95 30.39
C HIS A 312 0.68 6.06 31.31
N LEU A 313 -0.46 6.50 30.78
CA LEU A 313 -1.69 6.75 31.54
C LEU A 313 -2.81 5.76 31.22
N SER A 314 -2.77 5.10 30.06
CA SER A 314 -3.80 4.15 29.60
C SER A 314 -3.78 2.81 30.33
N GLU A 315 -2.62 2.44 30.88
CA GLU A 315 -2.38 1.18 31.61
C GLU A 315 -2.58 1.36 33.14
N ARG A 316 -3.20 2.48 33.56
CA ARG A 316 -3.52 2.71 34.97
C ARG A 316 -4.64 1.75 35.39
N PRO A 317 -4.49 1.04 36.51
CA PRO A 317 -5.41 -0.01 36.95
C PRO A 317 -6.79 0.52 37.36
#